data_AF-A0A537CA63-F1
#
_entry.id   AF-A0A537CA63-F1
#
_cell.length_a   1.000
_cell.length_b   1.000
_cell.length_c   1.000
_cell.angle_alpha   90.00
_cell.angle_beta   90.00
_cell.angle_gamma   90.00
#
_symmetry.space_group_name_H-M   'P 1'
#
loop_
_entity.id
_entity.type
_entity.pdbx_description
1 polymer ?
#
loop_
_entity_poly.entity_id
_entity_poly.type
_entity_poly.pdbx_seq_one_letter_code
_entity_poly.pdbx_strand_id
1 'polypeptide(L)' 'MTYEDTAPPFNPYARLPDKPIDTTTTLERRAIGGLGVLLTKELAARRDYAYVFGRNRIRLTMMR' A
#
# COMPACT_ATOMS: atom_id res chain seq x y z
N MET A 1 7.68 -10.54 -1.57
CA MET A 1 6.26 -10.96 -1.46
C MET A 1 5.44 -10.32 -2.58
N THR A 2 4.41 -11.00 -3.09
CA THR A 2 3.47 -10.45 -4.10
C THR A 2 2.04 -10.55 -3.58
N TYR A 3 1.24 -9.50 -3.79
CA TYR A 3 -0.19 -9.45 -3.50
C TYR A 3 -0.98 -9.11 -4.77
N GLU A 4 -2.15 -9.73 -4.96
CA GLU A 4 -2.99 -9.53 -6.14
C GLU A 4 -4.49 -9.51 -5.81
N ASP A 5 -5.24 -8.60 -6.44
CA ASP A 5 -6.70 -8.51 -6.36
C ASP A 5 -7.33 -8.13 -7.71
N THR A 6 -8.66 -8.22 -7.80
CA THR A 6 -9.46 -7.97 -9.01
C THR A 6 -10.28 -6.68 -8.93
N ALA A 7 -9.99 -5.78 -7.98
CA ALA A 7 -10.66 -4.50 -7.88
C ALA A 7 -10.29 -3.61 -9.09
N PRO A 8 -11.01 -2.49 -9.33
CA PRO A 8 -10.57 -1.48 -10.27
C PRO A 8 -9.11 -1.06 -10.02
N PRO A 9 -8.38 -0.60 -11.06
CA PRO A 9 -6.99 -0.19 -10.92
C PRO A 9 -6.81 0.82 -9.79
N PHE A 10 -6.00 0.47 -8.79
CA PHE A 10 -5.73 1.32 -7.65
C PHE A 10 -4.28 1.13 -7.20
N ASN A 11 -3.43 2.14 -7.47
CA ASN A 11 -2.07 2.16 -6.94
C ASN A 11 -2.05 2.81 -5.55
N PRO A 12 -1.91 2.04 -4.45
CA PRO A 12 -1.91 2.60 -3.10
C PRO A 12 -0.67 3.46 -2.80
N TYR A 13 0.37 3.39 -3.63
CA TYR A 13 1.60 4.16 -3.48
C TYR A 13 1.66 5.43 -4.35
N ALA A 14 0.66 5.66 -5.22
CA ALA A 14 0.67 6.82 -6.12
C ALA A 14 0.47 8.16 -5.39
N ARG A 15 -0.17 8.14 -4.22
CA ARG A 15 -0.39 9.32 -3.36
C ARG A 15 -0.18 8.92 -1.92
N LEU A 16 1.07 8.65 -1.56
CA LEU A 16 1.42 8.49 -0.15
C LEU A 16 1.25 9.85 0.53
N PRO A 17 0.49 9.95 1.62
CA PRO A 17 0.45 11.19 2.38
C PRO A 17 1.86 11.51 2.90
N ASP A 18 2.29 12.75 2.71
CA ASP A 18 3.53 13.28 3.30
C ASP A 18 3.46 13.28 4.82
N LYS A 19 2.23 13.38 5.35
CA LYS A 19 1.96 13.40 6.78
C LYS A 19 1.98 11.98 7.36
N PRO A 20 2.63 11.77 8.53
CA PRO A 20 2.53 10.51 9.26
C PRO A 20 1.07 10.16 9.50
N ILE A 21 0.76 8.87 9.43
CA ILE A 21 -0.59 8.40 9.71
C ILE A 21 -0.87 8.62 11.18
N ASP A 22 -1.98 9.29 11.46
CA ASP A 22 -2.46 9.43 12.82
C ASP A 22 -2.91 8.06 13.35
N THR A 23 -2.06 7.44 14.17
CA THR A 23 -2.34 6.16 14.83
C THR A 23 -3.32 6.29 15.99
N THR A 24 -3.68 7.51 16.39
CA THR A 24 -4.63 7.79 17.48
C THR A 24 -6.09 7.74 17.01
N THR A 25 -6.33 7.75 15.69
CA THR A 25 -7.68 7.66 15.11
C THR A 25 -8.09 6.21 14.83
N THR A 26 -9.40 5.93 14.84
CA THR A 26 -9.94 4.58 14.57
C THR A 26 -9.67 4.13 13.14
N LEU A 27 -9.60 2.81 12.92
CA LEU A 27 -9.30 2.22 11.61
C LEU A 27 -10.27 2.68 10.52
N GLU A 28 -11.57 2.86 10.81
CA GLU A 28 -12.55 3.28 9.81
C GLU A 28 -12.42 4.75 9.41
N ARG A 29 -11.81 5.59 10.26
CA ARG A 29 -11.60 7.02 9.99
C ARG A 29 -10.29 7.30 9.26
N ARG A 30 -9.42 6.31 9.11
CA ARG A 30 -8.18 6.45 8.34
C ARG A 30 -8.49 6.46 6.86
N ALA A 31 -7.76 7.27 6.10
CA ALA A 31 -7.79 7.18 4.65
C ALA A 31 -7.50 5.73 4.21
N ILE A 32 -8.17 5.28 3.14
CA ILE A 32 -7.91 3.98 2.53
C ILE A 32 -6.40 3.86 2.26
N GLY A 33 -5.81 2.74 2.67
CA GLY A 33 -4.36 2.58 2.67
C GLY A 33 -3.69 3.09 3.95
N GLY A 34 -4.40 3.17 5.08
CA GLY A 34 -3.81 3.60 6.34
C GLY A 34 -2.68 2.68 6.82
N LEU A 35 -3.02 1.61 7.53
CA LEU A 35 -2.01 0.82 8.23
C LEU A 35 -1.13 -0.03 7.29
N GLY A 36 -1.73 -0.73 6.33
CA GLY A 36 -0.98 -1.65 5.45
C GLY A 36 0.08 -0.95 4.58
N VAL A 37 -0.28 0.20 4.00
CA VAL A 37 0.65 0.97 3.15
C VAL A 37 1.74 1.64 3.98
N LEU A 38 1.45 2.06 5.21
CA LEU A 38 2.47 2.53 6.13
C LEU A 38 3.46 1.44 6.49
N LEU A 39 2.97 0.26 6.89
CA LEU A 39 3.85 -0.86 7.23
C LEU A 39 4.75 -1.23 6.07
N THR A 40 4.22 -1.30 4.84
CA THR A 40 5.05 -1.59 3.67
C THR A 40 5.97 -0.42 3.30
N LYS A 41 5.61 0.83 3.63
CA LYS A 41 6.50 1.99 3.47
C LYS A 41 7.73 1.89 4.37
N GLU A 42 7.55 1.52 5.63
CA GLU A 42 8.64 1.46 6.61
C GLU A 42 9.47 0.17 6.51
N LEU A 43 8.84 -0.96 6.19
CA LEU A 43 9.48 -2.28 6.24
C LEU A 43 10.02 -2.77 4.89
N ALA A 44 9.48 -2.27 3.77
CA ALA A 44 9.89 -2.71 2.45
C ALA A 44 10.98 -1.81 1.87
N ALA A 45 12.11 -2.42 1.49
CA ALA A 45 13.15 -1.81 0.69
C ALA A 45 12.63 -1.31 -0.67
N ARG A 46 11.67 -2.04 -1.26
CA ARG A 46 11.06 -1.67 -2.55
C ARG A 46 9.58 -2.04 -2.61
N ARG A 47 8.79 -1.18 -3.24
CA ARG A 47 7.36 -1.31 -3.49
C ARG A 47 7.09 -1.03 -4.96
N ASP A 48 6.73 -2.05 -5.72
CA ASP A 48 6.31 -1.92 -7.12
C ASP A 48 4.82 -2.21 -7.25
N TYR A 49 4.14 -1.46 -8.12
CA TYR A 49 2.74 -1.68 -8.47
C TYR A 49 2.62 -1.81 -9.99
N ALA A 50 1.78 -2.75 -10.43
CA ALA A 50 1.33 -2.84 -11.82
C ALA A 50 -0.13 -3.31 -11.87
N TYR A 51 -0.88 -2.81 -12.86
CA TYR A 51 -2.18 -3.38 -13.20
C TYR A 51 -2.00 -4.26 -14.45
N VAL A 52 -2.09 -5.58 -14.29
CA VAL A 52 -1.79 -6.56 -15.35
C VAL A 52 -2.90 -7.61 -15.42
N PHE A 53 -3.35 -7.94 -16.62
CA PHE A 53 -4.40 -8.94 -16.87
C PHE A 53 -5.67 -8.75 -16.01
N GLY A 54 -6.11 -7.50 -15.83
CA GLY A 54 -7.30 -7.17 -15.05
C GLY A 54 -7.09 -7.23 -13.53
N ARG A 55 -5.84 -7.27 -13.05
CA ARG A 55 -5.53 -7.41 -11.63
C ARG A 55 -4.57 -6.34 -11.14
N ASN A 56 -4.84 -5.81 -9.95
CA ASN A 56 -3.85 -5.05 -9.19
C ASN A 56 -2.77 -6.01 -8.70
N ARG A 57 -1.50 -5.67 -8.92
CA ARG A 57 -0.35 -6.45 -8.44
C ARG A 57 0.61 -5.56 -7.68
N ILE A 58 0.86 -5.91 -6.42
CA ILE A 58 1.84 -5.24 -5.56
C ILE A 58 2.99 -6.21 -5.30
N ARG A 59 4.22 -5.75 -5.54
CA ARG A 59 5.44 -6.48 -5.19
C ARG A 59 6.19 -5.73 -4.11
N LEU A 60 6.47 -6.45 -3.02
CA LEU A 60 7.23 -5.96 -1.87
C LEU A 60 8.57 -6.69 -1.78
N THR A 61 9.64 -5.94 -1.70
CA THR A 61 10.98 -6.44 -1.33
C THR A 61 11.28 -5.93 0.06
N MET A 62 11.45 -6.83 1.04
CA MET A 62 11.66 -6.45 2.44
C MET A 62 13.10 -6.00 2.68
N MET A 63 13.30 -5.11 3.65
CA MET A 63 14.64 -4.85 4.20
C MET A 63 15.13 -6.11 4.93
N ARG A 64 16.44 -6.37 4.87
CA ARG A 64 17.04 -7.58 5.44
C ARG A 64 17.26 -7.43 6.93
#